data_AF-A0A945BJ17-F1
#
_entry.id   AF-A0A945BJ17-F1
#
_cell.length_a   1.000
_cell.length_b   1.000
_cell.length_c   1.000
_cell.angle_alpha   90.00
_cell.angle_beta   90.00
_cell.angle_gamma   90.00
#
_symmetry.space_group_name_H-M   'P 1'
#
loop_
_entity.id
_entity.type
_entity.pdbx_description
1 polymer ?
#
loop_
_entity_poly.entity_id
_entity_poly.type
_entity_poly.pdbx_seq_one_letter_code
_entity_poly.pdbx_strand_id
1 'polypeptide(L)'
;TAKLRVRCVAAMKKFVTVPEATQRNPLTDKVKWVAEDTTDNANSIAVIVELGDFRFWDGGDLTQNTEARLVTPYNRVGTVDVYQVNHHGLDFSNNAVFIQSLAPTVSVMNNGVTKGCGAASFAAVKRARVKAMYQLHKNLRDDIENNTTNEFIANLTRDCDAHHIHMSVAPDGKQYTISIPDKDHSRTYKTRRK
;
A
#
# COMPACT_ATOMS: atom_id res chain seq x y z
N THR A 1 22.04 -3.68 16.44
CA THR A 1 21.03 -2.70 16.03
C THR A 1 20.41 -3.14 14.71
N ALA A 2 19.11 -2.99 14.51
CA ALA A 2 18.47 -3.34 13.24
C ALA A 2 19.03 -2.46 12.10
N LYS A 3 19.22 -3.04 10.92
CA LYS A 3 19.77 -2.32 9.76
C LYS A 3 18.65 -1.57 9.03
N LEU A 4 18.84 -0.27 8.82
CA LEU A 4 18.00 0.54 7.93
C LEU A 4 18.42 0.33 6.48
N ARG A 5 17.47 0.13 5.57
CA ARG A 5 17.70 0.03 4.12
C ARG A 5 16.55 0.67 3.36
N VAL A 6 16.88 1.39 2.29
CA VAL A 6 15.90 1.87 1.30
C VAL A 6 16.28 1.27 -0.05
N ARG A 7 15.32 0.65 -0.74
CA ARG A 7 15.52 0.07 -2.07
C ARG A 7 14.51 0.67 -3.05
N CYS A 8 15.00 1.35 -4.09
CA CYS A 8 14.18 1.69 -5.25
C CYS A 8 13.94 0.42 -6.07
N VAL A 9 12.69 0.02 -6.26
CA VAL A 9 12.31 -1.18 -7.01
C VAL A 9 11.71 -0.89 -8.38
N ALA A 10 11.19 0.33 -8.57
CA ALA A 10 10.78 0.83 -9.88
C ALA A 10 11.06 2.33 -9.98
N ALA A 11 11.43 2.78 -11.17
CA ALA A 11 11.49 4.20 -11.54
C ALA A 11 11.45 4.30 -13.07
N MET A 12 10.72 5.28 -13.62
CA MET A 12 10.68 5.51 -15.08
C MET A 12 10.32 4.23 -15.88
N LYS A 13 9.37 3.43 -15.36
CA LYS A 13 8.95 2.13 -15.94
C LYS A 13 10.06 1.07 -16.03
N LYS A 14 11.19 1.28 -15.36
CA LYS A 14 12.27 0.29 -15.19
C LYS A 14 12.16 -0.34 -13.81
N PHE A 15 12.56 -1.60 -13.70
CA PHE A 15 12.40 -2.40 -12.48
C PHE A 15 13.73 -3.00 -12.06
N VAL A 16 13.88 -3.25 -10.76
CA VAL A 16 15.01 -4.03 -10.24
C VAL A 16 15.02 -5.44 -10.82
N THR A 17 16.22 -6.01 -10.90
CA THR A 17 16.40 -7.41 -11.28
C THR A 17 15.74 -8.34 -10.26
N VAL A 18 15.28 -9.49 -10.76
CA VAL A 18 14.73 -10.56 -9.91
C VAL A 18 15.92 -11.30 -9.28
N PRO A 19 15.97 -11.50 -7.95
CA PRO A 19 16.99 -12.33 -7.34
C PRO A 19 16.99 -13.75 -7.92
N GLU A 20 18.17 -14.35 -8.09
CA GLU A 20 18.29 -15.73 -8.50
C GLU A 20 17.51 -16.66 -7.55
N ALA A 21 16.92 -17.73 -8.10
CA ALA A 21 16.03 -18.67 -7.40
C ALA A 21 14.69 -18.10 -6.87
N THR A 22 14.29 -16.88 -7.25
CA THR A 22 12.92 -16.39 -6.96
C THR A 22 11.89 -17.29 -7.64
N GLN A 23 11.00 -17.90 -6.85
CA GLN A 23 9.92 -18.73 -7.40
C GLN A 23 8.94 -17.89 -8.22
N ARG A 24 8.38 -18.50 -9.28
CA ARG A 24 7.30 -17.88 -10.06
C ARG A 24 6.15 -17.51 -9.13
N ASN A 25 5.65 -16.29 -9.25
CA ASN A 25 4.49 -15.85 -8.51
C ASN A 25 3.27 -16.68 -8.94
N PRO A 26 2.61 -17.42 -8.02
CA PRO A 26 1.46 -18.26 -8.35
C PRO A 26 0.23 -17.46 -8.79
N LEU A 27 0.22 -16.13 -8.59
CA LEU A 27 -0.85 -15.25 -9.03
C LEU A 27 -0.63 -14.67 -10.43
N THR A 28 0.48 -14.99 -11.10
CA THR A 28 0.84 -14.45 -12.43
C THR A 28 -0.29 -14.56 -13.44
N ASP A 29 -0.94 -15.71 -13.52
CA ASP A 29 -1.96 -15.98 -14.53
C ASP A 29 -3.32 -15.32 -14.22
N LYS A 30 -3.43 -14.65 -13.06
CA LYS A 30 -4.63 -13.90 -12.65
C LYS A 30 -4.54 -12.42 -12.98
N VAL A 31 -3.40 -11.94 -13.49
CA VAL A 31 -3.24 -10.53 -13.86
C VAL A 31 -4.19 -10.19 -15.01
N LYS A 32 -5.00 -9.16 -14.80
CA LYS A 32 -5.79 -8.52 -15.86
C LYS A 32 -5.04 -7.28 -16.33
N TRP A 33 -4.44 -7.37 -17.50
CA TRP A 33 -3.78 -6.23 -18.14
C TRP A 33 -4.83 -5.25 -18.65
N VAL A 34 -4.59 -3.95 -18.44
CA VAL A 34 -5.42 -2.86 -18.96
C VAL A 34 -4.65 -2.09 -20.04
N ALA A 35 -5.25 -1.05 -20.62
CA ALA A 35 -4.53 -0.15 -21.53
C ALA A 35 -3.31 0.46 -20.82
N GLU A 36 -2.20 0.64 -21.56
CA GLU A 36 -1.00 1.27 -21.00
C GLU A 36 -1.27 2.70 -20.58
N ASP A 37 -0.81 3.03 -19.37
CA ASP A 37 -0.80 4.39 -18.88
C ASP A 37 0.35 5.18 -19.51
N THR A 38 0.01 6.27 -20.19
CA THR A 38 0.95 7.19 -20.84
C THR A 38 1.21 8.45 -20.02
N THR A 39 0.57 8.62 -18.87
CA THR A 39 0.77 9.75 -17.96
C THR A 39 2.05 9.60 -17.14
N ASP A 40 2.40 10.64 -16.38
CA ASP A 40 3.59 10.61 -15.52
C ASP A 40 3.46 9.65 -14.33
N ASN A 41 2.23 9.26 -13.96
CA ASN A 41 1.98 8.31 -12.87
C ASN A 41 2.66 6.95 -13.12
N ALA A 42 2.70 6.49 -14.38
CA ALA A 42 3.45 5.30 -14.77
C ALA A 42 4.96 5.39 -14.52
N ASN A 43 5.52 6.60 -14.38
CA ASN A 43 6.94 6.84 -14.10
C ASN A 43 7.27 6.92 -12.61
N SER A 44 6.28 6.81 -11.71
CA SER A 44 6.47 6.91 -10.26
C SER A 44 7.67 6.12 -9.76
N ILE A 45 8.40 6.70 -8.81
CA ILE A 45 9.47 6.01 -8.09
C ILE A 45 8.81 5.19 -6.98
N ALA A 46 9.07 3.89 -6.98
CA ALA A 46 8.59 2.99 -5.94
C ALA A 46 9.74 2.47 -5.09
N VAL A 47 9.58 2.58 -3.78
CA VAL A 47 10.58 2.22 -2.79
C VAL A 47 10.05 1.23 -1.77
N ILE A 48 10.97 0.44 -1.22
CA ILE A 48 10.76 -0.32 0.01
C ILE A 48 11.69 0.28 1.07
N VAL A 49 11.10 0.69 2.19
CA VAL A 49 11.83 1.14 3.38
C VAL A 49 11.84 0.00 4.40
N GLU A 50 13.01 -0.35 4.91
CA GLU A 50 13.20 -1.53 5.75
C GLU A 50 13.98 -1.19 7.02
N LEU A 51 13.54 -1.72 8.16
CA LEU A 51 14.29 -1.69 9.42
C LEU A 51 14.33 -3.11 9.99
N GLY A 52 15.47 -3.79 9.86
CA GLY A 52 15.54 -5.23 10.13
C GLY A 52 14.60 -5.99 9.19
N ASP A 53 13.67 -6.76 9.75
CA ASP A 53 12.67 -7.53 8.98
C ASP A 53 11.46 -6.69 8.54
N PHE A 54 11.24 -5.52 9.14
CA PHE A 54 10.09 -4.66 8.83
C PHE A 54 10.23 -4.13 7.40
N ARG A 55 9.13 -4.16 6.64
CA ARG A 55 9.09 -3.60 5.28
C ARG A 55 7.86 -2.71 5.08
N PHE A 56 8.10 -1.48 4.66
CA PHE A 56 7.08 -0.52 4.20
C PHE A 56 7.18 -0.33 2.70
N TRP A 57 6.06 -0.51 2.00
CA TRP A 57 5.90 -0.19 0.59
C TRP A 57 5.42 1.25 0.41
N ASP A 58 6.10 2.00 -0.45
CA ASP A 58 5.61 3.26 -1.01
C ASP A 58 5.81 3.26 -2.54
N GLY A 59 4.71 3.28 -3.28
CA GLY A 59 4.70 3.24 -4.75
C GLY A 59 4.28 4.56 -5.39
N GLY A 60 4.09 5.63 -4.61
CA GLY A 60 3.49 6.86 -5.12
C GLY A 60 2.19 6.60 -5.88
N ASP A 61 2.11 7.10 -7.11
CA ASP A 61 0.92 7.01 -7.95
C ASP A 61 1.02 5.91 -9.01
N LEU A 62 1.84 4.87 -8.77
CA LEU A 62 1.99 3.73 -9.68
C LEU A 62 0.66 3.14 -10.12
N THR A 63 0.58 2.74 -11.40
CA THR A 63 -0.66 2.29 -12.07
C THR A 63 -0.67 0.79 -12.37
N GLN A 64 -1.88 0.27 -12.64
CA GLN A 64 -2.21 -1.17 -12.68
C GLN A 64 -1.16 -2.06 -13.40
N ASN A 65 -0.75 -1.69 -14.61
CA ASN A 65 0.19 -2.51 -15.38
C ASN A 65 1.62 -2.45 -14.81
N THR A 66 2.06 -1.31 -14.30
CA THR A 66 3.38 -1.17 -13.67
C THR A 66 3.46 -1.91 -12.34
N GLU A 67 2.38 -1.86 -11.55
CA GLU A 67 2.19 -2.67 -10.35
C GLU A 67 2.24 -4.17 -10.67
N ALA A 68 1.52 -4.62 -11.71
CA ALA A 68 1.55 -6.02 -12.12
C ALA A 68 2.95 -6.49 -12.55
N ARG A 69 3.68 -5.67 -13.32
CA ARG A 69 5.07 -5.97 -13.75
C ARG A 69 6.04 -6.12 -12.58
N LEU A 70 5.79 -5.49 -11.44
CA LEU A 70 6.61 -5.68 -10.23
C LEU A 70 6.47 -7.07 -9.63
N VAL A 71 5.38 -7.78 -9.93
CA VAL A 71 5.08 -9.08 -9.35
C VAL A 71 4.92 -10.21 -10.35
N THR A 72 5.11 -9.95 -11.65
CA THR A 72 4.89 -10.90 -12.73
C THR A 72 6.11 -11.01 -13.67
N PRO A 73 6.56 -12.24 -14.02
CA PRO A 73 6.15 -13.53 -13.46
C PRO A 73 6.74 -13.80 -12.07
N TYR A 74 7.60 -12.92 -11.57
CA TYR A 74 8.28 -13.06 -10.28
C TYR A 74 7.98 -11.87 -9.38
N ASN A 75 7.78 -12.13 -8.09
CA ASN A 75 7.62 -11.06 -7.10
C ASN A 75 8.96 -10.40 -6.76
N ARG A 76 9.28 -9.29 -7.44
CA ARG A 76 10.51 -8.49 -7.25
C ARG A 76 10.53 -7.72 -5.93
N VAL A 77 9.35 -7.47 -5.35
CA VAL A 77 9.16 -6.68 -4.14
C VAL A 77 9.32 -7.56 -2.89
N GLY A 78 8.82 -8.79 -2.97
CA GLY A 78 8.59 -9.66 -1.82
C GLY A 78 7.32 -9.28 -1.07
N THR A 79 7.19 -9.72 0.18
CA THR A 79 6.05 -9.35 1.03
C THR A 79 6.37 -8.16 1.94
N VAL A 80 5.35 -7.38 2.30
CA VAL A 80 5.50 -6.17 3.14
C VAL A 80 4.65 -6.24 4.41
N ASP A 81 4.95 -5.39 5.39
CA ASP A 81 4.17 -5.26 6.61
C ASP A 81 3.11 -4.17 6.44
N VAL A 82 3.49 -3.04 5.83
CA VAL A 82 2.61 -1.91 5.57
C VAL A 82 2.62 -1.55 4.09
N TYR A 83 1.43 -1.47 3.50
CA TYR A 83 1.18 -1.02 2.13
C TYR A 83 0.61 0.39 2.14
N GLN A 84 1.38 1.39 1.69
CA GLN A 84 0.79 2.65 1.27
C GLN A 84 0.00 2.38 0.00
N VAL A 85 -1.32 2.61 0.06
CA VAL A 85 -2.20 2.43 -1.10
C VAL A 85 -1.76 3.40 -2.19
N ASN A 86 -1.39 2.87 -3.35
CA ASN A 86 -0.91 3.68 -4.46
C ASN A 86 -2.01 4.63 -4.95
N HIS A 87 -1.59 5.81 -5.42
CA HIS A 87 -2.45 6.76 -6.13
C HIS A 87 -3.72 7.12 -5.37
N HIS A 88 -3.59 7.33 -4.06
CA HIS A 88 -4.67 7.66 -3.14
C HIS A 88 -5.79 6.60 -3.05
N GLY A 89 -5.64 5.43 -3.67
CA GLY A 89 -6.72 4.46 -3.82
C GLY A 89 -7.63 4.68 -5.03
N LEU A 90 -7.15 5.31 -6.11
CA LEU A 90 -7.87 5.39 -7.39
C LEU A 90 -7.80 4.08 -8.18
N ASP A 91 -8.88 3.75 -8.90
CA ASP A 91 -9.05 2.48 -9.65
C ASP A 91 -8.10 2.30 -10.84
N PHE A 92 -7.42 3.38 -11.22
CA PHE A 92 -6.33 3.36 -12.19
C PHE A 92 -5.06 2.66 -11.66
N SER A 93 -5.04 2.35 -10.37
CA SER A 93 -3.96 1.71 -9.61
C SER A 93 -4.52 0.58 -8.74
N ASN A 94 -3.73 0.05 -7.80
CA ASN A 94 -4.13 -0.92 -6.80
C ASN A 94 -4.54 -2.29 -7.38
N ASN A 95 -3.74 -2.80 -8.32
CA ASN A 95 -3.93 -4.11 -8.92
C ASN A 95 -4.06 -5.21 -7.85
N ALA A 96 -5.12 -6.01 -7.94
CA ALA A 96 -5.41 -7.03 -6.93
C ALA A 96 -4.31 -8.10 -6.83
N VAL A 97 -3.70 -8.50 -7.96
CA VAL A 97 -2.58 -9.46 -7.94
C VAL A 97 -1.37 -8.84 -7.27
N PHE A 98 -1.07 -7.58 -7.53
CA PHE A 98 0.01 -6.85 -6.88
C PHE A 98 -0.14 -6.84 -5.36
N ILE A 99 -1.27 -6.35 -4.85
CA ILE A 99 -1.51 -6.23 -3.40
C ILE A 99 -1.49 -7.61 -2.73
N GLN A 100 -2.12 -8.62 -3.34
CA GLN A 100 -2.10 -9.99 -2.82
C GLN A 100 -0.69 -10.61 -2.81
N SER A 101 0.15 -10.28 -3.79
CA SER A 101 1.54 -10.73 -3.85
C SER A 101 2.40 -10.08 -2.76
N LEU A 102 2.11 -8.83 -2.41
CA LEU A 102 2.77 -8.15 -1.28
C LEU A 102 2.30 -8.69 0.07
N ALA A 103 1.09 -9.25 0.14
CA ALA A 103 0.46 -9.80 1.35
C ALA A 103 0.61 -8.87 2.58
N PRO A 104 0.22 -7.58 2.50
CA PRO A 104 0.44 -6.63 3.59
C PRO A 104 -0.33 -7.01 4.86
N THR A 105 0.22 -6.66 6.01
CA THR A 105 -0.49 -6.81 7.30
C THR A 105 -1.46 -5.64 7.53
N VAL A 106 -1.05 -4.43 7.15
CA VAL A 106 -1.85 -3.20 7.23
C VAL A 106 -1.75 -2.44 5.91
N SER A 107 -2.83 -1.76 5.53
CA SER A 107 -2.80 -0.76 4.46
C SER A 107 -3.12 0.63 4.99
N VAL A 108 -2.51 1.67 4.42
CA VAL A 108 -2.80 3.07 4.71
C VAL A 108 -3.18 3.76 3.40
N MET A 109 -4.35 4.38 3.35
CA MET A 109 -4.82 5.12 2.18
C MET A 109 -4.77 6.62 2.44
N ASN A 110 -3.95 7.32 1.66
CA ASN A 110 -3.79 8.78 1.70
C ASN A 110 -4.85 9.48 0.80
N ASN A 111 -6.11 9.09 0.95
CA ASN A 111 -7.23 9.64 0.20
C ASN A 111 -7.68 11.01 0.74
N GLY A 112 -8.41 11.76 -0.09
CA GLY A 112 -9.18 12.93 0.33
C GLY A 112 -10.65 12.60 0.46
N VAL A 113 -11.47 13.59 0.87
CA VAL A 113 -12.91 13.41 1.02
C VAL A 113 -13.64 13.10 -0.30
N THR A 114 -13.04 13.45 -1.44
CA THR A 114 -13.58 13.16 -2.78
C THR A 114 -12.57 12.47 -3.72
N LYS A 115 -11.28 12.38 -3.38
CA LYS A 115 -10.24 11.73 -4.19
C LYS A 115 -9.80 10.41 -3.55
N GLY A 116 -9.73 9.33 -4.32
CA GLY A 116 -9.35 8.00 -3.82
C GLY A 116 -10.55 7.10 -3.52
N CYS A 117 -10.37 6.05 -2.72
CA CYS A 117 -11.46 5.13 -2.34
C CYS A 117 -12.26 4.58 -3.55
N GLY A 118 -11.64 4.36 -4.70
CA GLY A 118 -12.31 3.79 -5.85
C GLY A 118 -12.79 2.36 -5.55
N ALA A 119 -13.93 1.97 -6.07
CA ALA A 119 -14.59 0.71 -5.71
C ALA A 119 -13.70 -0.51 -6.01
N ALA A 120 -12.98 -0.51 -7.13
CA ALA A 120 -12.09 -1.62 -7.49
C ALA A 120 -10.87 -1.69 -6.57
N SER A 121 -10.27 -0.53 -6.26
CA SER A 121 -9.12 -0.40 -5.35
C SER A 121 -9.49 -0.83 -3.94
N PHE A 122 -10.63 -0.34 -3.44
CA PHE A 122 -11.14 -0.67 -2.12
C PHE A 122 -11.42 -2.17 -1.99
N ALA A 123 -12.04 -2.76 -3.01
CA ALA A 123 -12.26 -4.21 -3.10
C ALA A 123 -10.93 -4.98 -3.17
N ALA A 124 -9.92 -4.50 -3.90
CA ALA A 124 -8.62 -5.14 -4.01
C ALA A 124 -7.88 -5.18 -2.66
N VAL A 125 -7.86 -4.06 -1.92
CA VAL A 125 -7.27 -4.01 -0.57
C VAL A 125 -8.04 -4.93 0.40
N LYS A 126 -9.38 -4.94 0.36
CA LYS A 126 -10.20 -5.88 1.16
C LYS A 126 -9.87 -7.35 0.84
N ARG A 127 -9.70 -7.70 -0.44
CA ARG A 127 -9.34 -9.05 -0.89
C ARG A 127 -7.95 -9.50 -0.42
N ALA A 128 -7.05 -8.57 -0.08
CA ALA A 128 -5.75 -8.89 0.49
C ALA A 128 -5.81 -9.31 1.97
N ARG A 129 -7.00 -9.20 2.61
CA ARG A 129 -7.26 -9.62 4.01
C ARG A 129 -6.29 -8.98 5.02
N VAL A 130 -6.02 -7.68 4.84
CA VAL A 130 -5.26 -6.88 5.81
C VAL A 130 -5.95 -6.90 7.18
N LYS A 131 -5.17 -6.84 8.26
CA LYS A 131 -5.70 -6.78 9.64
C LYS A 131 -6.34 -5.44 9.97
N ALA A 132 -5.91 -4.37 9.30
CA ALA A 132 -6.49 -3.05 9.40
C ALA A 132 -6.28 -2.30 8.09
N MET A 133 -7.28 -1.49 7.74
CA MET A 133 -7.23 -0.55 6.63
C MET A 133 -7.42 0.85 7.21
N TYR A 134 -6.37 1.65 7.20
CA TYR A 134 -6.40 3.05 7.61
C TYR A 134 -6.73 3.94 6.41
N GLN A 135 -7.48 5.01 6.66
CA GLN A 135 -7.83 6.03 5.68
C GLN A 135 -7.57 7.42 6.26
N LEU A 136 -6.95 8.28 5.46
CA LEU A 136 -6.67 9.65 5.88
C LEU A 136 -7.97 10.46 5.99
N HIS A 137 -8.88 10.31 5.02
CA HIS A 137 -10.19 10.96 5.05
C HIS A 137 -11.31 9.95 4.85
N LYS A 138 -12.49 10.26 5.37
CA LYS A 138 -13.73 9.58 4.99
C LYS A 138 -14.10 9.96 3.56
N ASN A 139 -14.39 8.98 2.70
CA ASN A 139 -15.01 9.25 1.40
C ASN A 139 -16.42 9.82 1.63
N LEU A 140 -16.72 10.97 1.03
CA LEU A 140 -18.00 11.68 1.11
C LEU A 140 -18.70 11.82 -0.26
N ARG A 141 -18.27 11.06 -1.26
CA ARG A 141 -18.98 10.91 -2.54
C ARG A 141 -20.21 10.00 -2.38
N ASP A 142 -20.95 9.83 -3.47
CA ASP A 142 -22.15 8.98 -3.54
C ASP A 142 -21.85 7.49 -3.25
N ASP A 143 -20.63 7.02 -3.49
CA ASP A 143 -20.14 5.67 -3.15
C ASP A 143 -19.58 5.58 -1.72
N ILE A 144 -20.34 6.12 -0.75
CA ILE A 144 -19.93 6.28 0.65
C ILE A 144 -19.61 4.95 1.36
N GLU A 145 -20.05 3.81 0.83
CA GLU A 145 -19.73 2.47 1.33
C GLU A 145 -18.25 2.08 1.15
N ASN A 146 -17.51 2.78 0.29
CA ASN A 146 -16.07 2.63 0.12
C ASN A 146 -15.29 3.35 1.24
N ASN A 147 -15.64 2.98 2.48
CA ASN A 147 -14.99 3.41 3.71
C ASN A 147 -14.73 2.21 4.62
N THR A 148 -13.66 2.30 5.39
CA THR A 148 -13.34 1.43 6.52
C THR A 148 -14.19 1.86 7.73
N THR A 149 -14.08 1.18 8.86
CA THR A 149 -14.77 1.61 10.08
C THR A 149 -14.21 2.95 10.57
N ASN A 150 -15.06 3.83 11.09
CA ASN A 150 -14.66 5.17 11.53
C ASN A 150 -13.45 5.18 12.49
N GLU A 151 -13.24 4.13 13.28
CA GLU A 151 -12.05 3.96 14.14
C GLU A 151 -10.73 4.13 13.36
N PHE A 152 -10.65 3.66 12.11
CA PHE A 152 -9.43 3.71 11.29
C PHE A 152 -9.38 4.90 10.31
N ILE A 153 -10.27 5.88 10.47
CA ILE A 153 -10.31 7.09 9.64
C ILE A 153 -9.86 8.29 10.46
N ALA A 154 -8.83 9.01 10.00
CA ALA A 154 -8.32 10.18 10.72
C ALA A 154 -9.29 11.37 10.65
N ASN A 155 -9.79 11.69 9.46
CA ASN A 155 -10.66 12.85 9.24
C ASN A 155 -12.05 12.42 8.75
N LEU A 156 -13.09 12.68 9.54
CA LEU A 156 -14.46 12.19 9.26
C LEU A 156 -15.35 13.19 8.50
N THR A 157 -14.98 14.46 8.48
CA THR A 157 -15.75 15.57 7.89
C THR A 157 -14.98 16.25 6.76
N ARG A 158 -15.68 17.05 5.95
CA ARG A 158 -15.08 17.86 4.87
C ARG A 158 -14.19 18.96 5.44
N ASP A 159 -14.76 19.76 6.33
CA ASP A 159 -14.06 20.81 7.04
C ASP A 159 -13.50 20.17 8.31
N CYS A 160 -12.24 19.74 8.23
CA CYS A 160 -11.51 19.07 9.30
C CYS A 160 -10.16 19.75 9.51
N ASP A 161 -9.53 19.51 10.67
CA ASP A 161 -8.23 20.09 11.01
C ASP A 161 -7.05 19.34 10.38
N ALA A 162 -7.33 18.43 9.43
CA ALA A 162 -6.36 17.62 8.70
C ALA A 162 -5.44 16.80 9.62
N HIS A 163 -6.03 16.06 10.57
CA HIS A 163 -5.30 15.15 11.45
C HIS A 163 -4.54 14.10 10.64
N HIS A 164 -3.40 13.68 11.18
CA HIS A 164 -2.50 12.75 10.51
C HIS A 164 -2.65 11.31 11.05
N ILE A 165 -2.23 10.34 10.24
CA ILE A 165 -1.94 8.98 10.68
C ILE A 165 -0.44 8.90 10.94
N HIS A 166 -0.04 8.51 12.13
CA HIS A 166 1.36 8.37 12.52
C HIS A 166 1.75 6.90 12.62
N MET A 167 2.87 6.53 12.00
CA MET A 167 3.46 5.20 12.11
C MET A 167 4.88 5.30 12.67
N SER A 168 5.17 4.48 13.69
CA SER A 168 6.52 4.32 14.26
C SER A 168 6.92 2.84 14.27
N VAL A 169 8.19 2.56 14.00
CA VAL A 169 8.77 1.21 14.07
C VAL A 169 9.72 1.15 15.27
N ALA A 170 9.65 0.09 16.07
CA ALA A 170 10.58 -0.10 17.17
C ALA A 170 12.04 -0.17 16.67
N PRO A 171 13.04 0.28 17.45
CA PRO A 171 14.44 0.31 17.00
C PRO A 171 15.04 -1.05 16.61
N ASP A 172 14.44 -2.15 17.07
CA ASP A 172 14.83 -3.52 16.71
C ASP A 172 14.10 -4.07 15.47
N GLY A 173 13.17 -3.30 14.90
CA GLY A 173 12.39 -3.66 13.71
C GLY A 173 11.32 -4.73 13.95
N LYS A 174 11.09 -5.21 15.18
CA LYS A 174 10.23 -6.37 15.45
C LYS A 174 8.75 -6.04 15.62
N GLN A 175 8.43 -4.76 15.85
CA GLN A 175 7.07 -4.29 15.98
C GLN A 175 6.94 -2.88 15.43
N TYR A 176 5.73 -2.52 15.00
CA TYR A 176 5.40 -1.18 14.55
C TYR A 176 4.00 -0.80 15.07
N THR A 177 3.82 0.48 15.35
CA THR A 177 2.57 1.04 15.85
C THR A 177 2.05 2.03 14.82
N ILE A 178 0.75 1.94 14.53
CA ILE A 178 0.03 2.94 13.74
C ILE A 178 -1.01 3.58 14.67
N SER A 179 -1.07 4.90 14.65
CA SER A 179 -1.92 5.71 15.53
C SER A 179 -2.60 6.83 14.77
N ILE A 180 -3.76 7.25 15.28
CA ILE A 180 -4.44 8.50 14.91
C ILE A 180 -4.51 9.30 16.22
N PRO A 181 -3.51 10.17 16.49
CA PRO A 181 -3.37 10.80 17.81
C PRO A 181 -4.61 11.59 18.24
N ASP A 182 -5.26 12.28 17.31
CA ASP A 182 -6.46 13.08 17.58
C ASP A 182 -7.66 12.25 18.07
N LYS A 183 -7.66 10.95 17.77
CA LYS A 183 -8.75 10.03 18.11
C LYS A 183 -8.40 9.08 19.26
N ASP A 184 -7.26 9.32 19.92
CA ASP A 184 -6.69 8.41 20.93
C ASP A 184 -6.64 6.94 20.44
N HIS A 185 -6.46 6.76 19.13
CA HIS A 185 -6.45 5.45 18.49
C HIS A 185 -5.00 5.02 18.29
N SER A 186 -4.68 3.80 18.73
CA SER A 186 -3.35 3.23 18.54
C SER A 186 -3.43 1.70 18.46
N ARG A 187 -2.75 1.12 17.47
CA ARG A 187 -2.60 -0.34 17.36
C ARG A 187 -1.15 -0.71 17.03
N THR A 188 -0.63 -1.67 17.80
CA THR A 188 0.70 -2.25 17.58
C THR A 188 0.59 -3.60 16.88
N TYR A 189 1.47 -3.82 15.92
CA TYR A 189 1.56 -5.03 15.12
C TYR A 189 2.97 -5.62 15.24
N LYS A 190 3.06 -6.95 15.23
CA LYS A 190 4.34 -7.66 15.12
C LYS A 190 4.77 -7.66 13.65
N THR A 191 6.03 -7.32 13.41
CA THR A 191 6.69 -7.47 12.12
C THR A 191 6.72 -8.94 11.71
N ARG A 192 6.43 -9.23 10.45
CA ARG A 192 6.53 -10.58 9.92
C ARG A 192 7.99 -10.95 9.66
N ARG A 193 8.40 -12.14 10.12
CA ARG A 193 9.66 -12.75 9.63
C ARG A 193 9.54 -13.03 8.14
N LYS A 194 10.59 -12.74 7.38
CA LYS A 194 10.64 -12.85 5.92
C LYS A 194 11.54 -13.98 5.47
#